data_AF-A0A1M7KBJ7-F1
#
_entry.id   AF-A0A1M7KBJ7-F1
#
_cell.length_a   1.000
_cell.length_b   1.000
_cell.length_c   1.000
_cell.angle_alpha   90.00
_cell.angle_beta   90.00
_cell.angle_gamma   90.00
#
_symmetry.space_group_name_H-M   'P 1'
#
loop_
_entity.id
_entity.type
_entity.pdbx_description
1 polymer ?
#
loop_
_entity_poly.entity_id
_entity_poly.type
_entity_poly.pdbx_seq_one_letter_code
_entity_poly.pdbx_strand_id
1 'polypeptide(L)'
;MTGNELRELLGTSPAECHRRLMKEYGRYVYAIVFNKLRSCGTKEDIEECFCDVFTDIFLKFDYDEKYTNDIKGYIGTIAKRTAIDRFRRLSAENSHNAYTDDEDMAELVSDFSVDDHVDSSELRIILLQKIKELGEPDSTILMQKFYYNRKSSEIAKTVSMTASSVRSRCTRAMEKLRGKLAEVGITK
;
A
#
# COMPACT_ATOMS: atom_id res chain seq x y z
N MET A 1 -10.32 -1.56 18.50
CA MET A 1 -10.81 -0.30 19.09
C MET A 1 -11.97 0.21 18.25
N THR A 2 -12.99 0.81 18.85
CA THR A 2 -14.10 1.49 18.17
C THR A 2 -13.81 2.98 17.95
N GLY A 3 -14.55 3.63 17.05
CA GLY A 3 -14.47 5.08 16.87
C GLY A 3 -14.93 5.88 18.11
N ASN A 4 -15.81 5.30 18.94
CA ASN A 4 -16.22 5.91 20.21
C ASN A 4 -15.11 5.83 21.26
N GLU A 5 -14.48 4.66 21.43
CA GLU A 5 -13.30 4.51 22.30
C GLU A 5 -12.17 5.45 21.88
N LEU A 6 -11.90 5.58 20.57
CA LEU A 6 -10.88 6.49 20.06
C LEU A 6 -11.22 7.95 20.40
N ARG A 7 -12.45 8.40 20.15
CA ARG A 7 -12.89 9.77 20.48
C ARG A 7 -12.74 10.07 21.98
N GLU A 8 -13.13 9.14 22.83
CA GLU A 8 -13.08 9.27 24.29
C GLU A 8 -11.64 9.30 24.81
N LEU A 9 -10.77 8.40 24.33
CA LEU A 9 -9.36 8.35 24.71
C LEU A 9 -8.58 9.58 24.22
N LEU A 10 -8.89 10.11 23.03
CA LEU A 10 -8.32 11.37 22.53
C LEU A 10 -8.67 12.56 23.43
N GLY A 11 -9.90 12.63 23.94
CA GLY A 11 -10.37 13.70 24.82
C GLY A 11 -9.90 13.60 26.28
N THR A 12 -9.54 12.40 26.76
CA THR A 12 -9.23 12.15 28.18
C THR A 12 -7.76 11.85 28.47
N SER A 13 -7.07 11.09 27.61
CA SER A 13 -5.65 10.74 27.80
C SER A 13 -4.97 10.42 26.47
N PRO A 14 -4.41 11.42 25.78
CA PRO A 14 -3.67 11.23 24.52
C PRO A 14 -2.53 10.21 24.64
N ALA A 15 -1.88 10.13 25.79
CA ALA A 15 -0.81 9.16 26.06
C ALA A 15 -1.33 7.71 26.12
N GLU A 16 -2.49 7.46 26.73
CA GLU A 16 -3.09 6.12 26.76
C GLU A 16 -3.71 5.74 25.42
N CYS A 17 -4.32 6.72 24.74
CA CYS A 17 -4.76 6.60 23.35
C CYS A 17 -3.60 6.12 22.46
N HIS A 18 -2.42 6.74 22.60
CA HIS A 18 -1.24 6.38 21.80
C HIS A 18 -0.74 4.97 22.14
N ARG A 19 -0.61 4.65 23.43
CA ARG A 19 -0.21 3.30 23.89
C ARG A 19 -1.12 2.21 23.31
N ARG A 20 -2.43 2.45 23.32
CA ARG A 20 -3.43 1.48 22.87
C ARG A 20 -3.52 1.38 21.34
N LEU A 21 -3.45 2.49 20.61
CA LEU A 21 -3.35 2.51 19.14
C LEU A 21 -2.11 1.77 18.65
N MET A 22 -0.95 2.01 19.27
CA MET A 22 0.31 1.32 18.95
C MET A 22 0.21 -0.19 19.22
N LYS A 23 -0.40 -0.59 20.35
CA LYS A 23 -0.59 -2.00 20.71
C LYS A 23 -1.54 -2.74 19.75
N GLU A 24 -2.68 -2.14 19.40
CA GLU A 24 -3.70 -2.79 18.57
C GLU A 24 -3.39 -2.72 17.06
N TYR A 25 -2.77 -1.64 16.57
CA TYR A 25 -2.63 -1.37 15.13
C TYR A 25 -1.18 -1.13 14.66
N GLY A 26 -0.18 -1.07 15.54
CA GLY A 26 1.22 -0.83 15.17
C GLY A 26 1.75 -1.80 14.11
N ARG A 27 1.63 -3.12 14.33
CA ARG A 27 2.04 -4.15 13.34
C ARG A 27 1.31 -3.97 11.99
N TYR A 28 0.04 -3.58 12.00
CA TYR A 28 -0.77 -3.36 10.78
C TYR A 28 -0.36 -2.11 10.00
N VAL A 29 -0.11 -0.99 10.69
CA VAL A 29 0.39 0.26 10.06
C VAL A 29 1.79 0.04 9.51
N TYR A 30 2.69 -0.56 10.29
CA TYR A 30 4.07 -0.84 9.85
C TYR A 30 4.08 -1.72 8.59
N ALA A 31 3.27 -2.77 8.54
CA ALA A 31 3.16 -3.62 7.36
C ALA A 31 2.69 -2.86 6.10
N ILE A 32 1.80 -1.86 6.23
CA ILE A 32 1.36 -1.02 5.11
C ILE A 32 2.47 -0.06 4.65
N VAL A 33 3.14 0.61 5.60
CA VAL A 33 4.20 1.58 5.31
C VAL A 33 5.43 0.87 4.71
N PHE A 34 5.91 -0.19 5.36
CA PHE A 34 7.04 -1.00 4.89
C PHE A 34 6.80 -1.52 3.47
N ASN A 35 5.70 -2.24 3.22
CA ASN A 35 5.42 -2.80 1.87
C ASN A 35 5.28 -1.73 0.78
N LYS A 36 4.98 -0.47 1.12
CA LYS A 36 4.88 0.63 0.14
C LYS A 36 6.23 1.34 -0.11
N LEU A 37 7.12 1.41 0.89
CA LEU A 37 8.36 2.20 0.86
C LEU A 37 9.66 1.38 0.71
N ARG A 38 9.65 0.08 1.02
CA ARG A 38 10.80 -0.86 0.99
C ARG A 38 11.55 -1.04 -0.35
N SER A 39 11.25 -0.22 -1.35
CA SER A 39 11.90 -0.22 -2.67
C SER A 39 12.21 1.20 -3.15
N CYS A 40 12.26 2.19 -2.24
CA CYS A 40 12.60 3.58 -2.55
C CYS A 40 12.97 4.46 -1.34
N GLY A 41 12.68 4.04 -0.10
CA GLY A 41 13.01 4.78 1.12
C GLY A 41 13.86 3.96 2.07
N THR A 42 14.57 4.64 2.96
CA THR A 42 15.41 3.97 3.97
C THR A 42 14.58 3.41 5.13
N LYS A 43 15.24 2.81 6.13
CA LYS A 43 14.59 2.42 7.38
C LYS A 43 14.02 3.65 8.11
N GLU A 44 14.74 4.76 8.09
CA GLU A 44 14.36 6.03 8.70
C GLU A 44 13.12 6.62 8.01
N ASP A 45 13.00 6.56 6.68
CA ASP A 45 11.78 6.94 5.95
C ASP A 45 10.56 6.11 6.38
N ILE A 46 10.76 4.82 6.64
CA ILE A 46 9.72 3.89 7.07
C ILE A 46 9.29 4.20 8.51
N GLU A 47 10.23 4.49 9.41
CA GLU A 47 9.95 4.86 10.79
C GLU A 47 9.31 6.26 10.91
N GLU A 48 9.77 7.25 10.13
CA GLU A 48 9.17 8.59 10.08
C GLU A 48 7.75 8.51 9.49
N CYS A 49 7.56 7.83 8.36
CA CYS A 49 6.24 7.68 7.75
C CYS A 49 5.27 6.83 8.62
N PHE A 50 5.79 5.91 9.42
CA PHE A 50 5.02 5.21 10.44
C PHE A 50 4.53 6.17 11.55
N CYS A 51 5.41 7.06 12.04
CA CYS A 51 5.05 8.09 13.01
C CYS A 51 4.08 9.14 12.44
N ASP A 52 4.23 9.53 11.17
CA ASP A 52 3.31 10.40 10.44
C ASP A 52 1.87 9.85 10.47
N VAL A 53 1.69 8.53 10.32
CA VAL A 53 0.35 7.91 10.29
C VAL A 53 -0.39 8.04 11.61
N PHE A 54 0.29 7.79 12.74
CA PHE A 54 -0.32 8.00 14.05
C PHE A 54 -0.54 9.48 14.32
N THR A 55 0.39 10.35 13.94
CA THR A 55 0.24 11.81 14.04
C THR A 55 -0.99 12.30 13.26
N ASP A 56 -1.22 11.79 12.05
CA ASP A 56 -2.42 12.08 11.26
C ASP A 56 -3.71 11.56 11.91
N ILE A 57 -3.69 10.39 12.54
CA ILE A 57 -4.83 9.88 13.32
C ILE A 57 -5.11 10.82 14.52
N PHE A 58 -4.08 11.25 15.26
CA PHE A 58 -4.23 12.15 16.40
C PHE A 58 -4.76 13.54 16.03
N LEU A 59 -4.34 14.09 14.89
CA LEU A 59 -4.69 15.45 14.48
C LEU A 59 -5.93 15.55 13.57
N LYS A 60 -6.36 14.43 12.96
CA LYS A 60 -7.39 14.43 11.89
C LYS A 60 -8.51 13.39 12.10
N PHE A 61 -8.60 12.78 13.29
CA PHE A 61 -9.75 11.94 13.64
C PHE A 61 -10.98 12.79 13.96
N ASP A 62 -11.86 12.89 12.97
CA ASP A 62 -13.25 13.27 13.15
C ASP A 62 -14.13 12.00 13.25
N TYR A 63 -15.15 12.04 14.08
CA TYR A 63 -16.00 10.88 14.36
C TYR A 63 -17.08 10.71 13.30
N ASP A 64 -17.20 9.49 12.78
CA ASP A 64 -18.20 9.10 11.79
C ASP A 64 -18.84 7.78 12.20
N GLU A 65 -20.17 7.66 12.03
CA GLU A 65 -20.94 6.48 12.41
C GLU A 65 -20.45 5.19 11.75
N LYS A 66 -19.83 5.26 10.56
CA LYS A 66 -19.23 4.09 9.89
C LYS A 66 -18.04 3.49 10.64
N TYR A 67 -17.50 4.19 11.65
CA TYR A 67 -16.43 3.70 12.52
C TYR A 67 -16.93 3.29 13.92
N THR A 68 -18.24 3.27 14.16
CA THR A 68 -18.84 2.88 15.46
C THR A 68 -18.36 1.52 15.96
N ASN A 69 -18.08 0.57 15.06
CA ASN A 69 -17.73 -0.82 15.42
C ASN A 69 -16.23 -1.14 15.30
N ASP A 70 -15.48 -0.51 14.39
CA ASP A 70 -14.03 -0.69 14.23
C ASP A 70 -13.40 0.48 13.45
N ILE A 71 -12.17 0.84 13.80
CA ILE A 71 -11.35 1.87 13.13
C ILE A 71 -10.29 1.29 12.19
N LYS A 72 -10.11 -0.04 12.07
CA LYS A 72 -9.07 -0.65 11.21
C LYS A 72 -9.12 -0.15 9.76
N GLY A 73 -10.31 0.03 9.20
CA GLY A 73 -10.51 0.59 7.86
C GLY A 73 -10.13 2.07 7.73
N TYR A 74 -10.33 2.87 8.78
CA TYR A 74 -9.88 4.27 8.86
C TYR A 74 -8.35 4.34 8.93
N ILE A 75 -7.75 3.59 9.87
CA ILE A 75 -6.30 3.51 10.07
C ILE A 75 -5.61 3.03 8.79
N GLY A 76 -6.10 1.96 8.15
CA GLY A 76 -5.58 1.47 6.88
C GLY A 76 -5.72 2.48 5.74
N THR A 77 -6.76 3.34 5.77
CA THR A 77 -6.94 4.43 4.80
C THR A 77 -5.91 5.55 4.99
N ILE A 78 -5.62 5.95 6.23
CA ILE A 78 -4.54 6.92 6.51
C ILE A 78 -3.17 6.31 6.17
N ALA A 79 -2.86 5.13 6.72
CA ALA A 79 -1.59 4.43 6.47
C ALA A 79 -1.27 4.32 4.98
N LYS A 80 -2.26 3.93 4.16
CA LYS A 80 -2.10 3.82 2.71
C LYS A 80 -1.94 5.17 2.02
N ARG A 81 -2.57 6.25 2.49
CA ARG A 81 -2.42 7.62 1.93
C ARG A 81 -1.04 8.19 2.25
N THR A 82 -0.66 8.22 3.53
CA THR A 82 0.61 8.77 4.00
C THR A 82 1.79 8.06 3.33
N ALA A 83 1.78 6.72 3.30
CA ALA A 83 2.84 5.95 2.62
C ALA A 83 2.83 6.14 1.09
N ILE A 84 1.68 6.39 0.46
CA ILE A 84 1.60 6.75 -0.96
C ILE A 84 2.25 8.10 -1.25
N ASP A 85 2.04 9.10 -0.39
CA ASP A 85 2.55 10.45 -0.62
C ASP A 85 4.03 10.58 -0.20
N ARG A 86 4.49 9.87 0.84
CA ARG A 86 5.93 9.65 1.12
C ARG A 86 6.62 8.96 -0.07
N PHE A 87 6.06 7.85 -0.57
CA PHE A 87 6.58 7.14 -1.75
C PHE A 87 6.75 8.06 -2.97
N ARG A 88 5.81 8.98 -3.20
CA ARG A 88 5.83 9.93 -4.33
C ARG A 88 6.95 10.96 -4.23
N ARG A 89 7.31 11.40 -3.02
CA ARG A 89 8.44 12.32 -2.77
C ARG A 89 9.75 11.61 -3.07
N LEU A 90 10.00 10.50 -2.36
CA LEU A 90 11.19 9.67 -2.51
C LEU A 90 11.38 9.16 -3.95
N SER A 91 10.31 8.77 -4.64
CA SER A 91 10.39 8.37 -6.05
C SER A 91 10.67 9.52 -7.02
N ALA A 92 10.37 10.77 -6.66
CA ALA A 92 10.71 11.95 -7.46
C ALA A 92 12.16 12.37 -7.22
N GLU A 93 12.62 12.34 -5.97
CA GLU A 93 14.03 12.55 -5.59
C GLU A 93 14.93 11.48 -6.23
N ASN A 94 14.59 10.20 -6.09
CA ASN A 94 15.28 9.09 -6.72
C ASN A 94 15.02 8.98 -8.24
N SER A 95 14.16 9.82 -8.84
CA SER A 95 14.14 9.94 -10.31
C SER A 95 15.36 10.70 -10.87
N HIS A 96 16.21 11.27 -10.00
CA HIS A 96 17.56 11.73 -10.36
C HIS A 96 18.67 10.70 -10.08
N ASN A 97 18.43 9.65 -9.27
CA ASN A 97 19.39 8.63 -8.86
C ASN A 97 18.81 7.22 -9.11
N ALA A 98 19.15 6.61 -10.25
CA ALA A 98 18.58 5.33 -10.66
C ALA A 98 19.23 4.10 -9.98
N TYR A 99 18.47 2.99 -9.90
CA TYR A 99 18.82 1.71 -9.24
C TYR A 99 18.93 1.87 -7.69
N THR A 100 19.01 0.84 -6.83
CA THR A 100 19.26 -0.62 -6.91
C THR A 100 18.66 -1.25 -5.62
N ASP A 101 18.27 -2.52 -5.47
CA ASP A 101 18.07 -3.69 -6.36
C ASP A 101 16.98 -4.65 -5.77
N ASP A 102 16.94 -5.93 -6.17
CA ASP A 102 15.89 -6.93 -5.82
C ASP A 102 16.18 -7.82 -4.58
N GLU A 103 17.28 -7.60 -3.86
CA GLU A 103 17.87 -8.59 -2.92
C GLU A 103 17.22 -8.64 -1.51
N ASP A 104 16.57 -7.55 -1.04
CA ASP A 104 15.88 -7.46 0.28
C ASP A 104 14.60 -8.34 0.40
N MET A 105 14.44 -9.37 -0.43
CA MET A 105 13.21 -10.18 -0.50
C MET A 105 13.13 -11.31 0.54
N ALA A 106 14.22 -11.65 1.24
CA ALA A 106 14.33 -12.90 2.00
C ALA A 106 14.08 -12.83 3.52
N GLU A 107 14.52 -11.77 4.22
CA GLU A 107 14.95 -11.93 5.62
C GLU A 107 13.89 -11.75 6.72
N LEU A 108 12.65 -11.34 6.41
CA LEU A 108 11.65 -10.94 7.42
C LEU A 108 10.33 -11.77 7.42
N VAL A 109 10.38 -13.02 6.96
CA VAL A 109 9.20 -13.92 6.94
C VAL A 109 8.88 -14.54 8.33
N SER A 110 9.77 -14.38 9.32
CA SER A 110 9.84 -15.26 10.51
C SER A 110 9.12 -14.82 11.80
N ASP A 111 8.60 -13.59 11.93
CA ASP A 111 7.92 -13.10 13.18
C ASP A 111 6.45 -12.65 12.97
N PHE A 112 5.81 -13.11 11.89
CA PHE A 112 4.40 -12.83 11.60
C PHE A 112 3.56 -14.10 11.68
N SER A 113 2.42 -14.02 12.37
CA SER A 113 1.55 -15.16 12.72
C SER A 113 1.08 -15.92 11.48
N VAL A 114 1.50 -17.18 11.36
CA VAL A 114 1.60 -17.91 10.07
C VAL A 114 0.25 -18.26 9.43
N ASP A 115 -0.81 -18.49 10.21
CA ASP A 115 -2.09 -19.09 9.75
C ASP A 115 -2.78 -18.31 8.61
N ASP A 116 -2.99 -17.00 8.76
CA ASP A 116 -3.66 -16.16 7.73
C ASP A 116 -2.74 -15.83 6.54
N HIS A 117 -1.42 -16.07 6.64
CA HIS A 117 -0.46 -15.52 5.69
C HIS A 117 -0.19 -16.40 4.47
N VAL A 118 -0.39 -17.73 4.56
CA VAL A 118 -0.13 -18.66 3.45
C VAL A 118 -0.99 -18.33 2.22
N ASP A 119 -2.32 -18.25 2.38
CA ASP A 119 -3.27 -17.88 1.33
C ASP A 119 -2.95 -16.51 0.70
N SER A 120 -2.61 -15.53 1.54
CA SER A 120 -2.20 -14.18 1.08
C SER A 120 -0.92 -14.18 0.24
N SER A 121 -0.02 -15.14 0.47
CA SER A 121 1.25 -15.28 -0.25
C SER A 121 1.08 -16.00 -1.59
N GLU A 122 0.29 -17.07 -1.62
CA GLU A 122 -0.01 -17.83 -2.84
C GLU A 122 -0.85 -16.98 -3.80
N LEU A 123 -1.89 -16.30 -3.31
CA LEU A 123 -2.68 -15.34 -4.07
C LEU A 123 -1.82 -14.22 -4.66
N ARG A 124 -0.82 -13.73 -3.92
CA ARG A 124 0.15 -12.72 -4.41
C ARG A 124 1.03 -13.27 -5.53
N ILE A 125 1.51 -14.51 -5.40
CA ILE A 125 2.32 -15.18 -6.44
C ILE A 125 1.49 -15.36 -7.72
N ILE A 126 0.28 -15.90 -7.60
CA ILE A 126 -0.65 -16.09 -8.73
C ILE A 126 -0.97 -14.75 -9.39
N LEU A 127 -1.28 -13.70 -8.62
CA LEU A 127 -1.56 -12.36 -9.15
C LEU A 127 -0.37 -11.79 -9.93
N LEU A 128 0.85 -11.88 -9.40
CA LEU A 128 2.06 -11.39 -10.07
C LEU A 128 2.38 -12.21 -11.32
N GLN A 129 2.14 -13.52 -11.31
CA GLN A 129 2.24 -14.36 -12.50
C GLN A 129 1.20 -13.95 -13.57
N LYS A 130 -0.08 -13.80 -13.20
CA LYS A 130 -1.14 -13.39 -14.13
C LYS A 130 -0.97 -11.98 -14.67
N ILE A 131 -0.30 -11.08 -13.94
CA ILE A 131 0.17 -9.79 -14.47
C ILE A 131 1.29 -10.00 -15.50
N LYS A 132 2.34 -10.78 -15.20
CA LYS A 132 3.44 -11.07 -16.16
C LYS A 132 2.92 -11.73 -17.45
N GLU A 133 1.92 -12.61 -17.35
CA GLU A 133 1.26 -13.27 -18.50
C GLU A 133 0.50 -12.30 -19.44
N LEU A 134 0.36 -11.01 -19.12
CA LEU A 134 -0.25 -10.01 -20.02
C LEU A 134 0.69 -9.55 -21.15
N GLY A 135 1.99 -9.73 -20.97
CA GLY A 135 3.04 -9.22 -21.86
C GLY A 135 3.22 -7.70 -21.76
N GLU A 136 4.22 -7.16 -22.45
CA GLU A 136 4.51 -5.73 -22.42
C GLU A 136 3.82 -4.94 -23.56
N PRO A 137 3.53 -3.64 -23.39
CA PRO A 137 3.60 -2.86 -22.14
C PRO A 137 2.43 -3.04 -21.16
N ASP A 138 1.52 -4.02 -21.34
CA ASP A 138 0.36 -4.20 -20.44
C ASP A 138 0.81 -4.44 -18.99
N SER A 139 1.80 -5.32 -18.81
CA SER A 139 2.39 -5.68 -17.51
C SER A 139 3.03 -4.45 -16.82
N THR A 140 3.92 -3.74 -17.51
CA THR A 140 4.53 -2.48 -17.00
C THR A 140 3.46 -1.43 -16.69
N ILE A 141 2.44 -1.26 -17.53
CA ILE A 141 1.37 -0.28 -17.28
C ILE A 141 0.63 -0.59 -15.99
N LEU A 142 0.29 -1.87 -15.71
CA LEU A 142 -0.37 -2.23 -14.45
C LEU A 142 0.55 -2.05 -13.24
N MET A 143 1.80 -2.53 -13.29
CA MET A 143 2.75 -2.38 -12.19
C MET A 143 3.03 -0.91 -11.87
N GLN A 144 3.32 -0.10 -12.89
CA GLN A 144 3.56 1.34 -12.71
C GLN A 144 2.31 2.08 -12.24
N LYS A 145 1.10 1.65 -12.64
CA LYS A 145 -0.15 2.31 -12.25
C LYS A 145 -0.62 1.96 -10.83
N PHE A 146 -0.50 0.70 -10.41
CA PHE A 146 -1.12 0.21 -9.17
C PHE A 146 -0.13 -0.08 -8.04
N TYR A 147 1.08 -0.57 -8.35
CA TYR A 147 2.12 -0.83 -7.34
C TYR A 147 2.97 0.42 -7.07
N TYR A 148 3.54 1.00 -8.14
CA TYR A 148 4.30 2.26 -8.06
C TYR A 148 3.42 3.52 -8.13
N ASN A 149 2.10 3.39 -8.27
CA ASN A 149 1.11 4.48 -8.16
C ASN A 149 1.41 5.74 -9.02
N ARG A 150 2.08 5.56 -10.17
CA ARG A 150 2.47 6.64 -11.08
C ARG A 150 1.26 7.19 -11.85
N LYS A 151 1.33 8.46 -12.25
CA LYS A 151 0.36 9.11 -13.14
C LYS A 151 0.51 8.56 -14.55
N SER A 152 -0.59 8.47 -15.31
CA SER A 152 -0.54 7.98 -16.71
C SER A 152 0.35 8.83 -17.63
N SER A 153 0.66 10.07 -17.26
CA SER A 153 1.63 10.97 -17.91
C SER A 153 3.10 10.67 -17.59
N GLU A 154 3.38 10.00 -16.46
CA GLU A 154 4.72 9.53 -16.09
C GLU A 154 4.97 8.17 -16.78
N ILE A 155 4.01 7.24 -16.67
CA ILE A 155 4.01 5.94 -17.34
C ILE A 155 4.17 6.10 -18.87
N ALA A 156 3.48 7.08 -19.45
CA ALA A 156 3.58 7.44 -20.86
C ALA A 156 5.02 7.63 -21.36
N LYS A 157 5.89 8.25 -20.55
CA LYS A 157 7.31 8.44 -20.88
C LYS A 157 8.06 7.11 -20.85
N THR A 158 7.82 6.27 -19.84
CA THR A 158 8.48 4.98 -19.65
C THR A 158 8.15 3.96 -20.75
N VAL A 159 6.91 3.94 -21.27
CA VAL A 159 6.48 2.98 -22.30
C VAL A 159 6.33 3.57 -23.70
N SER A 160 6.86 4.78 -23.94
CA SER A 160 6.82 5.48 -25.25
C SER A 160 5.41 5.60 -25.85
N MET A 161 4.41 5.95 -25.03
CA MET A 161 3.01 6.08 -25.42
C MET A 161 2.41 7.42 -24.99
N THR A 162 1.27 7.83 -25.55
CA THR A 162 0.52 8.98 -25.02
C THR A 162 -0.21 8.64 -23.73
N ALA A 163 -0.37 9.62 -22.83
CA ALA A 163 -1.12 9.46 -21.57
C ALA A 163 -2.61 9.11 -21.77
N SER A 164 -3.16 9.31 -22.98
CA SER A 164 -4.48 8.81 -23.35
C SER A 164 -4.43 7.31 -23.68
N SER A 165 -3.48 6.90 -24.53
CA SER A 165 -3.28 5.50 -24.90
C SER A 165 -2.93 4.63 -23.68
N VAL A 166 -2.13 5.12 -22.74
CA VAL A 166 -1.84 4.45 -21.46
C VAL A 166 -3.12 4.21 -20.64
N ARG A 167 -4.05 5.18 -20.55
CA ARG A 167 -5.33 5.00 -19.84
C ARG A 167 -6.18 3.91 -20.50
N SER A 168 -6.40 4.00 -21.80
CA SER A 168 -7.20 3.02 -22.56
C SER A 168 -6.56 1.62 -22.56
N ARG A 169 -5.23 1.53 -22.50
CA ARG A 169 -4.50 0.26 -22.40
C ARG A 169 -4.53 -0.31 -20.98
N CYS A 170 -4.44 0.52 -19.95
CA CYS A 170 -4.61 0.11 -18.56
C CYS A 170 -5.99 -0.51 -18.29
N THR A 171 -7.07 0.05 -18.83
CA THR A 171 -8.42 -0.54 -18.69
C THR A 171 -8.48 -1.94 -19.29
N ARG A 172 -8.02 -2.11 -20.54
CA ARG A 172 -7.99 -3.41 -21.23
C ARG A 172 -7.05 -4.43 -20.57
N ALA A 173 -5.94 -3.98 -20.00
CA ALA A 173 -5.04 -4.83 -19.23
C ALA A 173 -5.70 -5.34 -17.94
N MET A 174 -6.48 -4.51 -17.24
CA MET A 174 -7.29 -4.94 -16.08
C MET A 174 -8.41 -5.91 -16.47
N GLU A 175 -9.04 -5.73 -17.64
CA GLU A 175 -10.06 -6.65 -18.16
C GLU A 175 -9.45 -8.03 -18.49
N LYS A 176 -8.31 -8.06 -19.19
CA LYS A 176 -7.54 -9.30 -19.41
C LYS A 176 -7.13 -9.98 -18.10
N LEU A 177 -6.65 -9.20 -17.12
CA LEU A 177 -6.21 -9.73 -15.82
C LEU A 177 -7.36 -10.39 -15.07
N ARG A 178 -8.57 -9.80 -15.08
CA ARG A 178 -9.78 -10.42 -14.51
C ARG A 178 -10.12 -11.75 -15.17
N GLY A 179 -10.00 -11.84 -16.50
CA GLY A 179 -10.15 -13.12 -17.23
C GLY A 179 -9.15 -14.17 -16.75
N LYS A 180 -7.86 -13.82 -16.73
CA LYS A 180 -6.76 -14.68 -16.26
C LYS A 180 -6.84 -15.12 -14.80
N LEU A 181 -7.52 -14.34 -13.95
CA LEU A 181 -7.78 -14.68 -12.55
C LEU A 181 -9.01 -15.59 -12.44
N ALA A 182 -10.07 -15.35 -13.21
CA ALA A 182 -11.24 -16.22 -13.26
C ALA A 182 -10.91 -17.63 -13.82
N GLU A 183 -9.98 -17.73 -14.78
CA GLU A 183 -9.39 -18.99 -15.28
C GLU A 183 -8.81 -19.88 -14.18
N VAL A 184 -8.37 -19.29 -13.06
CA VAL A 184 -7.80 -19.98 -11.89
C VAL A 184 -8.69 -19.86 -10.63
N GLY A 185 -9.98 -19.58 -10.82
CA GLY A 185 -10.99 -19.55 -9.75
C GLY A 185 -11.09 -18.24 -8.94
N ILE A 186 -10.23 -17.26 -9.20
CA ILE A 186 -10.18 -15.98 -8.46
C ILE A 186 -11.18 -14.99 -9.08
N THR A 187 -12.31 -14.76 -8.41
CA THR A 187 -13.49 -14.07 -8.97
C THR A 187 -14.07 -12.94 -8.09
N LYS A 188 -13.36 -12.50 -7.05
CA LYS A 188 -13.73 -11.39 -6.15
C LYS A 188 -12.96 -10.11 -6.46
#